data_AF-A0A8C6Y8D3-F1
#
_entry.id   AF-A0A8C6Y8D3-F1
#
_cell.length_a   1.000
_cell.length_b   1.000
_cell.length_c   1.000
_cell.angle_alpha   90.00
_cell.angle_beta   90.00
_cell.angle_gamma   90.00
#
_symmetry.space_group_name_H-M   'P 1'
#
loop_
_entity.id
_entity.type
_entity.pdbx_description
1 polymer ?
#
loop_
_entity_poly.entity_id
_entity_poly.type
_entity_poly.pdbx_seq_one_letter_code
_entity_poly.pdbx_strand_id
1 'polypeptide(L)' 'MEKNGNNRKLRVCVATCNRADYSKLAPIMFGLKAEAQFFELDIVVLGSHLIDDYGKYNPSRC' A
#
# COMPACT_ATOMS: atom_id res chain seq x y z
N MET A 1 36.40 -6.89 -3.17
CA MET A 1 35.71 -7.15 -1.89
C MET A 1 35.47 -5.80 -1.24
N GLU A 2 34.28 -5.22 -1.41
CA GLU A 2 33.83 -4.07 -0.62
C GLU A 2 32.37 -4.31 -0.26
N LYS A 3 32.14 -5.05 0.83
CA LYS A 3 30.83 -5.20 1.47
C LYS A 3 30.73 -4.15 2.57
N ASN A 4 30.54 -2.89 2.22
CA ASN A 4 30.20 -1.87 3.23
C ASN A 4 28.70 -1.92 3.57
N GLY A 5 28.34 -2.94 4.35
CA GLY A 5 27.85 -2.77 5.72
C GLY A 5 26.60 -1.96 6.04
N ASN A 6 25.90 -1.33 5.10
CA ASN A 6 24.59 -0.74 5.38
C ASN A 6 23.50 -1.63 4.79
N ASN A 7 23.24 -2.76 5.45
CA ASN A 7 22.04 -3.59 5.22
C ASN A 7 20.79 -2.89 5.81
N ARG A 8 20.63 -1.60 5.50
CA ARG A 8 19.54 -0.78 6.01
C ARG A 8 18.33 -1.06 5.14
N LYS A 9 17.25 -1.54 5.78
CA LYS A 9 15.98 -1.75 5.10
C LYS A 9 15.53 -0.45 4.45
N LEU A 10 15.06 -0.54 3.21
CA LEU A 10 14.44 0.58 2.54
C LEU A 10 13.06 0.79 3.16
N ARG A 11 12.83 1.98 3.69
CA ARG A 11 11.54 2.37 4.28
C ARG A 11 10.63 2.86 3.17
N VAL A 12 9.51 2.19 2.97
CA VAL A 12 8.54 2.46 1.91
C VAL A 12 7.21 2.80 2.57
N CYS A 13 6.67 3.97 2.25
CA CYS A 13 5.33 4.36 2.65
C CYS A 13 4.39 4.25 1.44
N VAL A 14 3.31 3.49 1.57
CA VAL A 14 2.26 3.39 0.55
C VAL A 14 1.01 4.08 1.06
N ALA A 15 0.67 5.20 0.43
CA ALA A 15 -0.56 5.92 0.66
C ALA A 15 -1.63 5.46 -0.33
N THR A 16 -2.75 4.95 0.17
CA THR A 16 -3.91 4.55 -0.64
C THR A 16 -5.11 5.40 -0.26
N CYS A 17 -5.80 5.93 -1.28
CA CYS A 17 -6.86 6.93 -1.11
C CYS A 17 -8.23 6.40 -1.56
N ASN A 18 -8.26 5.39 -2.42
CA ASN A 18 -9.48 4.87 -3.04
C ASN A 18 -9.29 3.39 -3.47
N ARG A 19 -10.39 2.65 -3.59
CA ARG A 19 -10.44 1.29 -4.15
C ARG A 19 -9.75 1.19 -5.53
N ALA A 20 -9.85 2.23 -6.36
CA ALA A 20 -9.26 2.24 -7.69
C ALA A 20 -7.72 2.19 -7.68
N ASP A 21 -7.08 2.93 -6.77
CA ASP A 21 -5.62 2.85 -6.59
C ASP A 21 -5.22 1.58 -5.82
N TYR A 22 -6.00 1.20 -4.79
CA TYR A 22 -5.75 0.02 -3.99
C TYR A 22 -5.71 -1.24 -4.85
N SER A 23 -6.58 -1.34 -5.87
CA SER A 23 -6.60 -2.48 -6.81
C SER A 23 -5.26 -2.73 -7.51
N LYS A 24 -4.44 -1.69 -7.70
CA LYS A 24 -3.13 -1.76 -8.37
C LYS A 24 -1.97 -1.74 -7.38
N LEU A 25 -2.15 -1.08 -6.23
CA LEU A 25 -1.13 -1.01 -5.19
C LEU A 25 -1.09 -2.27 -4.34
N ALA A 26 -2.21 -2.99 -4.16
CA ALA A 26 -2.25 -4.19 -3.32
C ALA A 26 -1.22 -5.26 -3.75
N PRO A 27 -1.08 -5.62 -5.04
CA PRO A 27 -0.02 -6.54 -5.47
C PRO A 27 1.40 -6.06 -5.13
N ILE A 28 1.65 -4.75 -5.21
CA ILE A 28 2.95 -4.15 -4.86
C ILE A 28 3.18 -4.23 -3.36
N MET A 29 2.18 -3.89 -2.54
CA MET A 29 2.25 -4.03 -1.08
C MET A 29 2.52 -5.48 -0.67
N PHE A 30 1.89 -6.46 -1.34
CA PHE A 30 2.17 -7.88 -1.11
C PHE A 30 3.62 -8.25 -1.44
N GLY A 31 4.16 -7.78 -2.57
CA GLY A 31 5.56 -8.00 -2.94
C GLY A 31 6.55 -7.39 -1.94
N LEU A 32 6.31 -6.14 -1.53
CA LEU A 32 7.14 -5.45 -0.53
C LEU A 32 7.11 -6.17 0.82
N LYS A 33 5.93 -6.66 1.24
CA LYS A 33 5.77 -7.41 2.49
C LYS A 33 6.46 -8.79 2.44
N ALA A 34 6.50 -9.43 1.27
CA ALA A 34 7.19 -10.72 1.10
C ALA A 34 8.72 -10.59 1.26
N GLU A 35 9.28 -9.43 0.88
CA GLU A 35 10.72 -9.13 0.95
C GLU A 35 11.10 -8.29 2.18
N ALA A 36 10.52 -8.58 3.35
CA ALA A 36 10.70 -7.80 4.59
C ALA A 36 12.16 -7.75 5.13
N GLN A 37 13.06 -8.57 4.57
CA GLN A 37 14.50 -8.49 4.83
C GLN A 37 15.13 -7.24 4.19
N PHE A 38 14.56 -6.75 3.09
CA PHE A 38 15.01 -5.58 2.35
C PHE A 38 14.13 -4.36 2.58
N PHE A 39 12.84 -4.55 2.88
CA PHE A 39 11.87 -3.46 3.00
C PHE A 39 11.24 -3.36 4.39
N GLU A 40 10.96 -2.12 4.80
CA GLU A 40 10.10 -1.77 5.92
C GLU A 40 8.90 -1.01 5.32
N LEU A 41 7.69 -1.53 5.50
CA LEU A 41 6.49 -1.03 4.83
C LEU A 41 5.53 -0.39 5.83
N ASP A 42 5.28 0.90 5.65
CA ASP A 42 4.21 1.65 6.32
C ASP A 42 3.06 1.88 5.32
N ILE A 43 1.81 1.64 5.75
CA ILE A 43 0.63 1.86 4.91
C ILE A 43 -0.19 2.99 5.52
N VAL A 44 -0.47 4.02 4.73
CA VAL A 44 -1.34 5.13 5.11
C VAL A 44 -2.63 5.03 4.34
N VAL A 45 -3.75 4.95 5.07
CA VAL A 45 -5.09 4.93 4.49
C VAL A 45 -5.72 6.31 4.69
N LEU A 46 -6.20 6.89 3.60
CA LEU A 46 -6.82 8.21 3.60
C LEU A 46 -7.92 8.29 2.53
N GLY A 47 -8.52 9.47 2.37
CA GLY A 47 -9.45 9.75 1.27
C GLY A 47 -10.75 8.95 1.33
N SER A 48 -11.22 8.51 0.15
CA SER A 48 -12.50 7.80 -0.04
C SER A 48 -12.61 6.50 0.76
N HIS A 49 -11.50 5.89 1.17
CA HIS A 49 -11.53 4.72 2.07
C HIS A 49 -12.21 4.98 3.41
N LEU A 50 -12.23 6.24 3.85
CA LEU A 50 -12.79 6.65 5.15
C LEU A 50 -14.21 7.23 5.04
N ILE A 51 -14.80 7.23 3.84
CA ILE A 51 -16.10 7.83 3.55
C ILE A 51 -17.13 6.72 3.31
N ASP A 52 -18.18 6.66 4.14
CA ASP A 52 -19.21 5.60 4.11
C ASP A 52 -19.88 5.45 2.73
N ASP A 53 -20.11 6.56 2.04
CA ASP A 53 -20.73 6.57 0.70
C ASP A 53 -19.94 5.80 -0.36
N TYR A 54 -18.62 5.66 -0.19
CA TYR A 54 -17.76 4.93 -1.12
C TYR A 54 -17.62 3.43 -0.79
N GLY A 55 -18.17 2.97 0.34
CA GLY A 55 -18.19 1.57 0.74
C GLY A 55 -19.37 0.77 0.17
N LYS A 56 -20.38 1.44 -0.38
CA LYS A 56 -21.64 0.82 -0.79
C LYS A 56 -21.78 0.81 -2.32
N TYR A 57 -21.73 -0.39 -2.91
CA TYR A 57 -22.26 -0.58 -4.26
C TYR A 57 -23.78 -0.52 -4.16
N ASN A 58 -24.39 0.60 -4.55
CA ASN A 58 -25.83 0.71 -4.68
C ASN A 58 -26.25 0.53 -6.15
N PRO A 59 -26.74 -0.65 -6.55
CA PRO A 59 -27.17 -0.89 -7.93
C PRO A 59 -28.41 -0.06 -8.34
N SER A 60 -29.07 0.63 -7.40
CA SER A 60 -30.25 1.46 -7.66
C SER A 60 -29.93 2.92 -8.03
N ARG A 61 -28.65 3.29 -8.15
CA ARG A 61 -28.20 4.63 -8.59
C ARG A 61 -27.81 4.67 -10.09
N CYS A 62 -28.19 3.66 -10.86
CA CYS A 62 -28.07 3.62 -12.31
C CYS A 62 -29.43 3.86 -12.97
#